data_AF-A0A0A6S4E6-F1
#
_entry.id   AF-A0A0A6S4E6-F1
#
_cell.length_a   1.000
_cell.length_b   1.000
_cell.length_c   1.000
_cell.angle_alpha   90.00
_cell.angle_beta   90.00
_cell.angle_gamma   90.00
#
_symmetry.space_group_name_H-M   'P 1'
#
loop_
_entity.id
_entity.type
_entity.pdbx_description
1 polymer ?
#
loop_
_entity_poly.entity_id
_entity_poly.type
_entity_poly.pdbx_seq_one_letter_code
_entity_poly.pdbx_strand_id
1 'polypeptide(L)' 'MQAFEFEINAKRNLIEIPPQYKKIYSKHMKVILLVSEKLITKKQQYDFSDVVGKLEWQGDAVQEQRNIRDEW' A
#
# COMPACT_ATOMS: atom_id res chain seq x y z
N MET A 1 -24.50 -20.04 -9.60
CA MET A 1 -23.20 -19.47 -9.17
C MET A 1 -22.50 -20.51 -8.31
N GLN A 2 -21.23 -20.82 -8.57
CA GLN A 2 -20.45 -21.77 -7.77
C GLN A 2 -19.33 -21.01 -7.06
N ALA A 3 -19.14 -21.26 -5.77
CA ALA A 3 -18.04 -20.73 -4.98
C ALA A 3 -17.08 -21.88 -4.65
N PHE A 4 -15.79 -21.63 -4.84
CA PHE A 4 -14.73 -22.57 -4.50
C PHE A 4 -13.83 -21.88 -3.48
N GLU A 5 -13.61 -22.56 -2.35
CA GLU A 5 -12.71 -22.11 -1.29
C GLU A 5 -11.53 -23.09 -1.21
N PHE A 6 -10.33 -22.54 -1.19
CA PHE A 6 -9.10 -23.31 -1.02
C PHE A 6 -8.05 -22.43 -0.34
N GLU A 7 -7.22 -23.07 0.47
CA GLU A 7 -6.09 -22.42 1.13
C GLU A 7 -4.80 -22.73 0.36
N ILE A 8 -4.04 -21.68 0.02
CA ILE A 8 -2.75 -21.82 -0.66
C ILE A 8 -1.77 -20.77 -0.16
N ASN A 9 -0.52 -21.18 -0.01
CA ASN A 9 0.57 -20.27 0.29
C ASN A 9 0.96 -19.48 -0.97
N ALA A 10 0.99 -18.16 -0.86
CA ALA A 10 1.59 -17.31 -1.88
C ALA A 10 3.11 -17.57 -1.94
N LYS A 11 3.64 -17.88 -3.12
CA LYS A 11 5.08 -18.01 -3.36
C LYS A 11 5.55 -16.81 -4.16
N ARG A 12 6.53 -16.05 -3.64
CA ARG A 12 7.07 -14.86 -4.32
C ARG A 12 5.99 -13.86 -4.76
N ASN A 13 4.99 -13.63 -3.90
CA ASN A 13 3.82 -12.77 -4.17
C ASN A 13 2.89 -13.26 -5.29
N LEU A 14 3.06 -14.50 -5.79
CA LEU A 14 2.18 -15.12 -6.77
C LEU A 14 1.28 -16.17 -6.09
N ILE A 15 -0.01 -16.15 -6.41
CA ILE A 15 -0.96 -17.20 -6.06
C ILE A 15 -1.27 -17.99 -7.33
N GLU A 16 -0.89 -19.26 -7.35
CA GLU A 16 -1.16 -20.17 -8.47
C GLU A 16 -2.47 -20.92 -8.22
N ILE A 17 -3.41 -20.83 -9.16
CA ILE A 17 -4.67 -21.58 -9.05
C ILE A 17 -4.36 -23.08 -9.22
N PRO A 18 -4.72 -23.94 -8.25
CA PRO A 18 -4.45 -25.36 -8.37
C PRO A 18 -5.07 -25.98 -9.64
N PRO A 19 -4.39 -26.94 -10.32
CA PRO A 19 -4.83 -27.49 -11.60
C PRO A 19 -6.23 -28.10 -11.59
N GLN A 20 -6.70 -28.61 -10.46
CA GLN A 20 -8.06 -29.14 -10.28
C GLN A 20 -9.16 -28.09 -10.52
N TYR A 21 -8.83 -26.80 -10.40
CA TYR A 21 -9.74 -25.69 -10.64
C TYR A 21 -9.53 -25.02 -12.01
N LYS A 22 -8.76 -25.65 -12.92
CA LYS A 22 -8.48 -25.13 -14.27
C LYS A 22 -9.74 -24.95 -15.14
N LYS A 23 -10.88 -25.52 -14.76
CA LYS A 23 -12.18 -25.27 -15.41
C LYS A 23 -12.76 -23.87 -15.12
N ILE A 24 -12.21 -23.14 -14.14
CA ILE A 24 -12.66 -21.79 -13.74
C ILE A 24 -12.03 -20.68 -14.62
N TYR A 25 -11.18 -21.03 -15.60
CA TYR A 25 -10.54 -20.08 -16.51
C TYR A 25 -11.50 -19.24 -17.39
N SER A 26 -12.82 -19.37 -17.23
CA SER A 26 -13.83 -18.56 -17.93
C SER A 26 -14.08 -17.21 -17.24
N LYS A 27 -13.25 -16.23 -17.60
CA LYS A 27 -13.45 -14.76 -17.66
C LYS A 27 -13.69 -13.94 -16.37
N HIS A 28 -14.37 -14.43 -15.32
CA HIS A 28 -14.62 -13.63 -14.12
C HIS A 28 -14.40 -14.41 -12.83
N MET A 29 -13.42 -13.99 -12.03
CA MET A 29 -13.06 -14.58 -10.75
C MET A 29 -13.05 -13.51 -9.66
N LYS A 30 -13.72 -13.77 -8.54
CA LYS A 30 -13.64 -12.96 -7.32
C LYS A 30 -12.72 -13.67 -6.33
N VAL A 31 -11.63 -13.02 -5.94
CA VAL A 31 -10.68 -13.52 -4.95
C VAL A 31 -10.87 -12.75 -3.64
N ILE A 32 -10.93 -13.46 -2.52
CA ILE A 32 -10.96 -12.86 -1.18
C ILE A 32 -9.63 -13.21 -0.50
N LEU A 33 -8.85 -12.19 -0.15
CA LEU A 33 -7.62 -12.36 0.60
C LEU A 33 -7.87 -12.02 2.07
N LEU A 34 -7.63 -12.98 2.95
CA LEU A 34 -7.65 -12.79 4.40
C LEU A 34 -6.21 -12.59 4.86
N VAL A 35 -5.83 -11.34 5.10
CA VAL A 35 -4.49 -11.00 5.58
C VAL A 35 -4.60 -10.73 7.07
N SER A 36 -3.83 -11.46 7.89
CA SER A 36 -3.71 -11.13 9.31
C SER A 36 -2.97 -9.80 9.48
N GLU A 37 -3.43 -8.92 10.36
CA GLU A 37 -2.86 -7.57 10.57
C GLU A 37 -1.35 -7.58 10.89
N LYS A 38 -0.82 -8.71 11.39
CA LYS A 38 0.60 -8.89 11.67
C LYS A 38 1.50 -8.83 10.42
N LEU A 39 0.95 -8.95 9.21
CA LEU A 39 1.69 -8.90 7.95
C LEU A 39 1.79 -7.50 7.34
N ILE A 40 1.18 -6.47 7.94
CA ILE A 40 1.50 -5.08 7.61
C ILE A 40 2.86 -4.75 8.24
N THR A 41 3.90 -5.35 7.68
CA THR A 41 5.28 -5.20 8.10
C THR A 41 5.66 -3.73 8.00
N LYS A 42 5.91 -3.14 9.20
CA LYS A 42 6.54 -1.84 9.48
C LYS A 42 6.14 -0.71 8.52
N LYS A 43 5.35 0.25 9.04
CA LYS A 43 5.37 1.63 8.54
C LYS A 43 6.81 1.98 8.22
N GLN A 44 7.08 2.26 6.94
CA GLN A 44 8.40 2.68 6.50
C GLN A 44 8.73 3.95 7.28
N GLN A 45 9.64 3.84 8.25
CA GLN A 45 10.14 5.01 8.95
C GLN A 45 11.00 5.76 7.94
N TYR A 46 10.47 6.88 7.46
CA TYR A 46 11.24 7.80 6.66
C TYR A 46 12.32 8.41 7.56
N ASP A 47 13.57 8.20 7.17
CA ASP A 47 14.71 8.85 7.80
C ASP A 47 15.00 10.16 7.06
N PHE A 48 14.85 11.27 7.76
CA PHE A 48 15.14 12.60 7.25
C PHE A 48 16.45 13.18 7.79
N SER A 49 17.27 12.36 8.49
CA SER A 49 18.53 12.81 9.10
C SER A 49 19.47 13.47 8.10
N ASP A 50 19.40 13.08 6.83
CA ASP A 50 20.21 13.65 5.75
C ASP A 50 19.81 15.08 5.35
N VAL A 51 18.65 15.57 5.80
CA VAL A 51 18.10 16.89 5.44
C VAL A 51 17.97 17.82 6.65
N VAL A 52 17.87 17.27 7.86
CA VAL A 52 17.76 18.07 9.10
C VAL A 52 18.96 19.02 9.23
N GLY A 53 18.66 20.31 9.44
CA GLY A 53 19.68 21.35 9.64
C GLY A 53 20.46 21.76 8.39
N LYS A 54 20.17 21.17 7.22
CA LYS A 54 20.80 21.56 5.94
C LYS A 54 19.96 22.53 5.12
N LEU A 55 18.71 22.73 5.50
CA LEU A 55 17.81 23.67 4.86
C LEU A 55 17.75 24.96 5.66
N GLU A 56 18.10 26.06 5.03
CA GLU A 56 17.89 27.41 5.54
C GLU A 56 16.71 28.04 4.82
N TRP A 57 15.77 28.58 5.59
CA TRP A 57 14.65 29.32 5.04
C TRP A 57 15.12 30.65 4.47
N GLN A 58 14.73 30.92 3.22
CA GLN A 58 15.02 32.20 2.55
C GLN A 58 13.69 32.92 2.30
N GLY A 59 13.46 34.02 3.03
CA GLY A 59 12.22 34.82 2.95
C GLY A 59 11.57 35.08 4.31
N ASP A 60 10.38 35.69 4.30
CA ASP A 60 9.60 35.94 5.52
C ASP A 60 8.62 34.79 5.77
N ALA A 61 8.97 33.94 6.75
CA ALA A 61 8.15 32.79 7.12
C ALA A 61 6.74 33.18 7.59
N VAL A 62 6.58 34.35 8.21
CA VAL A 62 5.28 34.82 8.71
C VAL A 62 4.42 35.32 7.56
N GLN A 63 5.01 35.99 6.58
CA GLN A 63 4.28 36.42 5.39
C GLN A 63 3.81 35.20 4.58
N GLU A 64 4.67 34.21 4.35
CA GLU A 64 4.26 32.99 3.64
C GLU A 64 3.19 32.20 4.38
N GLN A 65 3.28 32.11 5.71
CA GLN A 65 2.24 31.49 6.52
C GLN A 65 0.89 32.22 6.40
N ARG A 66 0.89 33.55 6.30
CA ARG A 66 -0.33 34.34 6.09
C ARG A 66 -0.91 34.12 4.70
N ASN A 67 -0.06 34.11 3.66
CA ASN A 67 -0.49 33.85 2.29
C ASN A 67 -1.25 32.52 2.20
N ILE A 68 -0.67 31.43 2.74
CA ILE A 68 -1.32 30.11 2.74
C ILE A 68 -2.63 30.13 3.53
N ARG A 69 -2.68 30.78 4.69
CA ARG A 69 -3.91 30.87 5.49
C ARG A 69 -5.02 31.59 4.73
N ASP A 70 -4.69 32.68 4.06
CA ASP A 70 -5.67 33.53 3.39
C ASP A 70 -6.17 32.90 2.06
N GLU A 71 -5.58 31.79 1.60
CA GLU A 71 -6.03 30.98 0.46
C GLU A 71 -7.11 29.92 0.80
N TRP A 72 -7.32 29.60 2.09
CA TRP A 72 -8.30 28.60 2.56
C TRP A 72 -9.52 29.27 3.22
#